data_AF-A0A1A6GU20-F1
#
_entry.id   AF-A0A1A6GU20-F1
#
_cell.length_a   1.000
_cell.length_b   1.000
_cell.length_c   1.000
_cell.angle_alpha   90.00
_cell.angle_beta   90.00
_cell.angle_gamma   90.00
#
_symmetry.space_group_name_H-M   'P 1'
#
loop_
_entity.id
_entity.type
_entity.pdbx_description
1 polymer ?
#
loop_
_entity_poly.entity_id
_entity_poly.type
_entity_poly.pdbx_seq_one_letter_code
_entity_poly.pdbx_strand_id
1 'polypeptide(L)'
;VPKEKQSDCNIDQKDSHMVITFSKTESEQGEDKQVFGSQAYTDFVKFYIHAVGKRNERILKCRDLHQEGNKLCVYGFKGVTIKATLRKDGRFQSFVESDHWKLINDLDTIIENTQLVDELEDKLFQVEVERKKCPKATDSTDLEKPSYYELKEYIVNEYPTLKRE
;
A
#
# COMPACT_ATOMS: atom_id res chain seq x y z
N VAL A 1 21.11 -1.63 -19.05
CA VAL A 1 20.60 -0.53 -18.19
C VAL A 1 19.18 -0.90 -17.78
N PRO A 2 18.86 -1.11 -16.49
CA PRO A 2 17.51 -1.45 -16.10
C PRO A 2 16.63 -0.21 -16.28
N LYS A 3 15.59 -0.34 -17.11
CA LYS A 3 14.65 0.74 -17.41
C LYS A 3 13.68 0.92 -16.24
N GLU A 4 13.67 2.13 -15.69
CA GLU A 4 12.79 2.59 -14.62
C GLU A 4 11.34 2.58 -15.13
N LYS A 5 10.44 1.89 -14.42
CA LYS A 5 9.02 1.78 -14.78
C LYS A 5 8.21 2.66 -13.85
N GLN A 6 7.75 3.79 -14.38
CA GLN A 6 6.76 4.61 -13.72
C GLN A 6 5.39 3.96 -13.95
N SER A 7 4.56 3.86 -12.92
CA SER A 7 3.16 3.45 -13.07
C SER A 7 2.28 4.63 -12.75
N ASP A 8 1.76 5.26 -13.79
CA ASP A 8 0.82 6.38 -13.65
C ASP A 8 -0.59 5.84 -13.44
N CYS A 9 -1.22 6.34 -12.38
CA CYS A 9 -2.57 5.98 -11.98
C CYS A 9 -3.53 7.00 -12.62
N ASN A 10 -4.13 6.67 -13.76
CA ASN A 10 -5.23 7.48 -14.30
C ASN A 10 -6.52 7.14 -13.55
N ILE A 11 -7.14 8.15 -12.95
CA ILE A 11 -8.45 8.05 -12.31
C ILE A 11 -9.48 8.53 -13.33
N ASP A 12 -10.07 7.59 -14.07
CA ASP A 12 -11.22 7.87 -14.92
C ASP A 12 -12.50 7.66 -14.11
N GLN A 13 -13.27 8.73 -13.89
CA GLN A 13 -14.57 8.65 -13.22
C GLN A 13 -15.68 8.47 -14.27
N LYS A 14 -16.13 7.23 -14.46
CA LYS A 14 -17.39 6.91 -15.15
C LYS A 14 -18.19 5.95 -14.28
N ASP A 15 -19.41 6.37 -13.92
CA ASP A 15 -20.48 5.60 -13.28
C ASP A 15 -20.05 4.63 -12.15
N SER A 16 -20.05 5.12 -10.91
CA SER A 16 -20.02 4.36 -9.63
C SER A 16 -18.94 3.27 -9.43
N HIS A 17 -18.08 3.03 -10.41
CA HIS A 17 -17.02 2.04 -10.39
C HIS A 17 -15.69 2.76 -10.60
N MET A 18 -14.85 2.76 -9.57
CA MET A 18 -13.46 3.20 -9.72
C MET A 18 -12.72 2.13 -10.51
N VAL A 19 -12.46 2.39 -11.79
CA VAL A 19 -11.63 1.52 -12.64
C VAL A 19 -10.18 1.95 -12.49
N ILE A 20 -9.40 1.16 -11.75
CA ILE A 20 -7.96 1.38 -11.62
C ILE A 20 -7.28 0.73 -12.83
N THR A 21 -6.84 1.54 -13.79
CA THR A 21 -6.13 1.06 -14.97
C THR A 21 -4.63 1.24 -14.76
N PHE A 22 -3.88 0.14 -14.82
CA PHE A 22 -2.42 0.18 -14.72
C PHE A 22 -1.81 0.35 -16.10
N SER A 23 -1.27 1.54 -16.36
CA SER A 23 -0.52 1.79 -17.58
C SER A 23 0.96 1.56 -17.30
N LYS A 24 1.61 0.78 -18.17
CA LYS A 24 3.06 0.61 -18.17
C LYS A 24 3.61 1.68 -19.10
N THR A 25 4.13 2.78 -18.57
CA THR A 25 4.82 3.78 -19.40
C THR A 25 6.23 3.27 -19.69
N GLU A 26 6.54 3.09 -20.98
CA GLU A 26 7.91 2.99 -21.47
C GLU A 26 8.35 4.44 -21.69
N SER A 27 9.39 4.88 -20.99
CA SER A 27 9.83 6.27 -21.03
C SER A 27 10.34 6.64 -22.42
N GLU A 28 9.47 7.26 -23.22
CA GLU A 28 9.87 8.29 -24.17
C GLU A 28 9.63 9.63 -23.47
N GLN A 29 10.63 10.50 -23.54
CA GLN A 29 10.63 11.85 -23.03
C GLN A 29 9.59 12.68 -23.81
N GLY A 30 8.32 12.44 -23.54
CA GLY A 30 7.18 13.17 -24.08
C GLY A 30 6.49 13.84 -22.90
N GLU A 31 6.40 15.15 -22.97
CA GLU A 31 5.72 16.02 -22.01
C GLU A 31 4.44 15.35 -21.49
N ASP A 32 4.41 15.10 -20.18
CA ASP A 32 3.22 14.64 -19.47
C ASP A 32 2.10 15.62 -19.82
N LYS A 33 1.16 15.17 -20.66
CA LYS A 33 -0.07 15.93 -20.93
C LYS A 33 -0.91 15.85 -19.67
N GLN A 34 -0.60 16.74 -18.75
CA GLN A 34 -1.31 17.01 -17.51
C GLN A 34 -2.75 17.38 -17.84
N VAL A 35 -3.62 16.37 -17.90
CA VAL A 35 -5.07 16.59 -17.86
C VAL A 35 -5.48 16.49 -16.40
N PHE A 36 -5.24 17.56 -15.66
CA PHE A 36 -6.00 17.85 -14.44
C PHE A 36 -6.69 19.19 -14.67
N GLY A 37 -8.02 19.15 -14.76
CA GLY A 37 -8.83 20.35 -14.86
C GLY A 37 -8.51 21.30 -13.72
N SER A 38 -8.07 22.50 -14.10
CA SER A 38 -8.14 23.78 -13.39
C SER A 38 -8.71 23.74 -11.95
N GLN A 39 -7.82 23.74 -10.96
CA GLN A 39 -7.84 24.73 -9.87
C GLN A 39 -6.53 24.64 -9.07
N ALA A 40 -5.87 25.78 -8.91
CA ALA A 40 -4.65 25.92 -8.13
C ALA A 40 -4.93 25.62 -6.65
N TYR A 41 -4.85 24.36 -6.27
CA TYR A 41 -4.72 23.97 -4.86
C TYR A 41 -3.22 23.92 -4.57
N THR A 42 -2.66 25.01 -4.05
CA THR A 42 -1.27 25.10 -3.57
C THR A 42 -0.97 24.22 -2.35
N ASP A 43 -1.97 23.44 -1.94
CA ASP A 43 -2.06 22.84 -0.61
C ASP A 43 -1.88 21.32 -0.64
N PHE A 44 -1.50 20.74 -1.78
CA PHE A 44 -1.15 19.33 -1.85
C PHE A 44 0.32 19.12 -2.27
N VAL A 45 0.88 18.02 -1.80
CA VAL A 45 2.23 17.54 -2.06
C VAL A 45 2.14 16.20 -2.76
N LYS A 46 2.84 16.08 -3.88
CA LYS A 46 3.02 14.81 -4.60
C LYS A 46 4.33 14.18 -4.16
N PHE A 47 4.31 12.89 -3.84
CA PHE A 47 5.52 12.14 -3.52
C PHE A 47 5.36 10.68 -3.98
N TYR A 48 6.46 9.94 -3.99
CA TYR A 48 6.49 8.59 -4.54
C TYR A 48 6.89 7.57 -3.47
N ILE A 49 6.29 6.37 -3.54
CA ILE A 49 6.64 5.24 -2.69
C ILE A 49 6.94 4.02 -3.56
N HIS A 50 8.03 3.30 -3.28
CA HIS A 50 8.29 2.01 -3.88
C HIS A 50 7.20 0.99 -3.52
N ALA A 51 6.66 0.27 -4.51
CA ALA A 51 5.64 -0.76 -4.28
C ALA A 51 6.14 -1.99 -3.48
N VAL A 52 7.45 -2.07 -3.27
CA VAL A 52 8.14 -3.10 -2.51
C VAL A 52 8.86 -2.45 -1.32
N GLY A 53 8.53 -2.86 -0.11
CA GLY A 53 9.20 -2.37 1.10
C GLY A 53 10.65 -2.86 1.23
N LYS A 54 11.42 -2.30 2.17
CA LYS A 54 12.89 -2.54 2.33
C LYS A 54 13.29 -4.01 2.41
N ARG A 55 12.42 -4.86 2.96
CA ARG A 55 12.67 -6.30 3.14
C ARG A 55 11.87 -7.17 2.16
N ASN A 56 11.61 -6.67 0.95
CA ASN A 56 10.73 -7.28 -0.03
C ASN A 56 9.31 -7.53 0.52
N GLU A 57 8.84 -6.62 1.36
CA GLU A 57 7.53 -6.71 1.98
C GLU A 57 6.46 -6.16 1.06
N ARG A 58 5.33 -6.85 1.02
CA ARG A 58 4.14 -6.40 0.30
C ARG A 58 3.42 -5.32 1.10
N ILE A 59 3.49 -4.09 0.60
CA ILE A 59 2.83 -2.93 1.23
C ILE A 59 1.49 -2.58 0.58
N LEU A 60 1.20 -3.08 -0.63
CA LEU A 60 -0.03 -2.76 -1.35
C LEU A 60 -1.05 -3.89 -1.29
N LYS A 61 -2.34 -3.53 -1.30
CA LYS A 61 -3.45 -4.49 -1.42
C LYS A 61 -3.51 -5.14 -2.80
N CYS A 62 -3.14 -4.44 -3.86
CA CYS A 62 -3.04 -5.03 -5.20
C CYS A 62 -1.75 -5.87 -5.31
N ARG A 63 -1.86 -7.12 -5.78
CA ARG A 63 -0.70 -8.01 -5.97
C ARG A 63 0.10 -7.64 -7.21
N ASP A 64 -0.57 -7.20 -8.27
CA ASP A 64 0.06 -6.92 -9.56
C ASP A 64 1.05 -5.76 -9.49
N LEU A 65 0.82 -4.83 -8.56
CA LEU A 65 1.72 -3.71 -8.28
C LEU A 65 2.98 -4.09 -7.49
N HIS A 66 2.97 -5.23 -6.79
CA HIS A 66 4.09 -5.66 -5.95
C HIS A 66 5.20 -6.28 -6.81
N GLN A 67 5.86 -5.44 -7.59
CA GLN A 67 7.00 -5.79 -8.43
C GLN A 67 8.12 -4.79 -8.18
N GLU A 68 9.36 -5.28 -8.24
CA GLU A 68 10.54 -4.43 -8.11
C GLU A 68 10.58 -3.39 -9.24
N GLY A 69 10.96 -2.17 -8.89
CA GLY A 69 10.98 -1.02 -9.81
C GLY A 69 9.66 -0.28 -9.95
N ASN A 70 8.52 -0.82 -9.50
CA ASN A 70 7.25 -0.09 -9.51
C ASN A 70 7.24 1.00 -8.44
N LYS A 71 6.75 2.19 -8.83
CA LYS A 71 6.62 3.38 -7.98
C LYS A 71 5.17 3.82 -7.92
N LEU A 72 4.70 4.13 -6.72
CA LEU A 72 3.35 4.60 -6.47
C LEU A 72 3.38 6.11 -6.26
N CYS A 73 2.60 6.83 -7.07
CA CYS A 73 2.35 8.25 -6.84
C CYS A 73 1.32 8.42 -5.71
N VAL A 74 1.66 9.21 -4.69
CA VAL A 74 0.81 9.52 -3.54
C VAL A 74 0.64 11.03 -3.45
N TYR A 75 -0.58 11.46 -3.12
CA TYR A 75 -0.93 12.86 -2.92
C TYR A 75 -1.32 13.07 -1.46
N GLY A 76 -0.65 14.00 -0.77
CA GLY A 76 -0.96 14.40 0.60
C GLY A 76 -1.30 15.89 0.66
N PHE A 77 -2.13 16.30 1.62
CA PHE A 77 -2.38 17.72 1.86
C PHE A 77 -1.31 18.28 2.81
N LYS A 78 -0.82 19.49 2.55
CA LYS A 78 0.10 20.20 3.44
C LYS A 78 -0.49 20.31 4.84
N GLY A 79 0.34 20.14 5.86
CA GLY A 79 -0.05 20.10 7.26
C GLY A 79 -0.70 18.78 7.72
N VAL A 80 -0.86 17.78 6.84
CA VAL A 80 -1.34 16.44 7.20
C VAL A 80 -0.16 15.49 7.39
N THR A 81 -0.29 14.55 8.31
CA THR A 81 0.74 13.54 8.54
C THR A 81 0.80 12.51 7.43
N ILE A 82 1.97 11.89 7.25
CA ILE A 82 2.18 10.82 6.28
C ILE A 82 1.22 9.66 6.57
N LYS A 83 1.11 9.23 7.84
CA LYS A 83 0.19 8.16 8.26
C LYS A 83 -1.26 8.45 7.86
N ALA A 84 -1.75 9.66 8.13
CA ALA A 84 -3.12 10.04 7.78
C ALA A 84 -3.34 10.05 6.26
N THR A 85 -2.34 10.49 5.50
CA THR A 85 -2.36 10.49 4.04
C THR A 85 -2.44 9.08 3.47
N LEU A 86 -1.54 8.17 3.87
CA LEU A 86 -1.54 6.79 3.37
C LEU A 86 -2.79 6.01 3.80
N ARG A 87 -3.32 6.31 5.00
CA ARG A 87 -4.58 5.72 5.46
C ARG A 87 -5.77 6.15 4.61
N LYS A 88 -5.85 7.43 4.22
CA LYS A 88 -6.92 7.95 3.35
C LYS A 88 -6.82 7.44 1.91
N ASP A 89 -5.61 7.21 1.42
CA ASP A 89 -5.34 6.71 0.07
C ASP A 89 -5.93 5.30 -0.17
N GLY A 90 -5.91 4.43 0.86
CA GLY A 90 -6.63 3.16 0.87
C GLY A 90 -6.01 2.03 0.03
N ARG A 91 -5.02 2.31 -0.83
CA ARG A 91 -4.29 1.29 -1.63
C ARG A 91 -3.31 0.45 -0.80
N PHE A 92 -2.86 0.98 0.33
CA PHE A 92 -1.91 0.33 1.24
C PHE A 92 -2.56 -0.75 2.11
N GLN A 93 -1.76 -1.72 2.55
CA GLN A 93 -2.14 -2.74 3.52
C GLN A 93 -2.44 -2.14 4.91
N SER A 94 -2.97 -2.95 5.82
CA SER A 94 -3.31 -2.56 7.20
C SER A 94 -2.12 -2.11 8.05
N PHE A 95 -0.87 -2.22 7.57
CA PHE A 95 0.29 -1.69 8.31
C PHE A 95 0.17 -0.18 8.57
N VAL A 96 -0.51 0.58 7.70
CA VAL A 96 -0.72 2.04 7.87
C VAL A 96 -1.58 2.38 9.08
N GLU A 97 -2.30 1.41 9.65
CA GLU A 97 -3.05 1.60 10.90
C GLU A 97 -2.12 1.58 12.12
N SER A 98 -1.01 0.86 12.02
CA SER A 98 0.03 0.80 13.05
C SER A 98 0.91 2.05 13.06
N ASP A 99 1.61 2.27 14.18
CA ASP A 99 2.67 3.28 14.30
C ASP A 99 4.06 2.70 14.03
N HIS A 100 4.18 1.37 13.89
CA HIS A 100 5.44 0.65 13.78
C HIS A 100 5.95 0.54 12.33
N TRP A 101 6.04 1.67 11.63
CA TRP A 101 6.61 1.73 10.29
C TRP A 101 7.13 3.14 9.99
N LYS A 102 8.07 3.22 9.06
CA LYS A 102 8.73 4.47 8.67
C LYS A 102 9.03 4.50 7.18
N LEU A 103 9.20 5.71 6.66
CA LEU A 103 9.71 5.93 5.32
C LEU A 103 11.23 6.05 5.35
N ILE A 104 11.87 5.56 4.31
CA ILE A 104 13.32 5.61 4.12
C ILE A 104 13.56 6.26 2.75
N ASN A 105 14.30 7.36 2.75
CA ASN A 105 14.74 8.00 1.51
C ASN A 105 15.99 7.31 0.95
N ASP A 106 16.35 7.58 -0.30
CA ASP A 106 17.53 7.02 -1.00
C ASP A 106 18.86 7.28 -0.26
N LEU A 107 18.92 8.34 0.54
CA LEU A 107 20.07 8.66 1.40
C LEU A 107 20.03 7.96 2.77
N ASP A 108 19.29 6.85 2.89
CA ASP A 108 18.99 6.13 4.14
C ASP A 108 18.44 7.02 5.27
N THR A 109 17.87 8.17 4.91
CA THR A 109 17.25 9.09 5.86
C THR A 109 15.92 8.49 6.31
N ILE A 110 15.79 8.28 7.61
CA ILE A 110 14.59 7.74 8.23
C ILE A 110 13.60 8.88 8.49
N ILE A 111 12.39 8.73 7.99
CA ILE A 111 11.26 9.65 8.15
C ILE A 111 10.17 8.92 8.91
N GLU A 112 9.86 9.42 10.11
CA GLU A 112 8.79 8.87 10.94
C GLU A 112 7.43 9.11 10.29
N ASN A 113 6.52 8.14 10.41
CA ASN A 113 5.18 8.22 9.81
C ASN A 113 4.28 9.34 10.39
N THR A 114 4.67 9.91 11.54
CA THR A 114 4.02 11.03 12.21
C THR A 114 4.42 12.39 11.65
N GLN A 115 5.47 12.46 10.83
CA GLN A 115 5.89 13.70 10.19
C GLN A 115 4.85 14.19 9.18
N LEU A 116 4.92 15.49 8.88
CA LEU A 116 4.07 16.14 7.89
C LEU A 116 4.54 15.80 6.48
N VAL A 117 3.61 15.83 5.52
CA VAL A 117 3.93 15.57 4.12
C VAL A 117 4.63 16.73 3.42
N ASP A 118 4.70 17.90 4.05
CA ASP A 118 5.19 19.17 3.48
C ASP A 118 6.58 19.07 2.85
N GLU A 119 7.46 18.29 3.47
CA GLU A 119 8.84 18.12 3.02
C GLU A 119 9.05 16.93 2.08
N LEU A 120 7.99 16.23 1.68
CA LEU A 120 8.07 15.03 0.85
C LEU A 120 7.97 15.30 -0.65
N GLU A 121 7.80 16.56 -1.05
CA GLU A 121 7.52 16.95 -2.43
C GLU A 121 8.54 16.40 -3.44
N ASP A 122 8.02 15.70 -4.44
CA ASP A 122 8.74 15.04 -5.54
C ASP A 122 9.85 14.08 -5.13
N LYS A 123 9.85 13.63 -3.87
CA LYS A 123 10.78 12.63 -3.35
C LYS A 123 10.25 11.21 -3.45
N LEU A 124 11.16 10.27 -3.46
CA LEU A 124 10.88 8.83 -3.51
C LEU A 124 11.28 8.17 -2.19
N PHE A 125 10.41 7.29 -1.70
CA PHE A 125 10.62 6.62 -0.42
C PHE A 125 10.38 5.12 -0.52
N GLN A 126 11.04 4.39 0.36
CA GLN A 126 10.77 3.01 0.65
C GLN A 126 10.11 2.87 2.02
N VAL A 127 9.15 1.97 2.15
CA VAL A 127 8.52 1.67 3.44
C VAL A 127 9.31 0.57 4.15
N GLU A 128 9.63 0.79 5.42
CA GLU A 128 10.08 -0.26 6.34
C GLU A 128 9.02 -0.45 7.44
N VAL A 129 8.46 -1.66 7.51
CA VAL A 129 7.56 -2.05 8.59
C VAL A 129 8.37 -2.77 9.67
N GLU A 130 8.25 -2.32 10.91
CA GLU A 130 8.88 -2.99 12.03
C GLU A 130 8.09 -4.27 12.35
N ARG A 131 8.60 -5.41 11.90
CA ARG A 131 8.15 -6.70 12.40
C ARG A 131 8.67 -6.87 13.81
N LYS A 132 7.76 -6.88 14.80
CA LYS A 132 8.01 -7.62 16.03
C LYS A 132 8.38 -9.03 15.58
N LYS A 133 9.62 -9.46 15.87
CA LYS A 133 9.96 -10.88 15.81
C LYS A 133 9.00 -11.54 16.79
N CYS A 134 7.92 -12.15 16.29
CA CYS A 134 7.31 -13.20 17.07
C CYS A 134 8.47 -14.15 17.39
N PRO A 135 8.75 -14.45 18.66
CA PRO A 135 9.58 -15.60 18.97
C PRO A 135 9.02 -16.72 18.10
N LYS A 136 9.87 -17.36 17.29
CA LYS A 136 9.45 -18.64 16.68
C LYS A 136 8.82 -19.40 17.83
N ALA A 137 7.54 -19.75 17.70
CA ALA A 137 6.94 -20.65 18.66
C ALA A 137 7.87 -21.86 18.66
N THR A 138 8.64 -22.02 19.73
CA THR A 138 9.16 -23.31 20.11
C THR A 138 7.95 -24.22 20.06
N ASP A 139 8.03 -25.34 19.34
CA ASP A 139 6.99 -26.35 19.33
C ASP A 139 6.67 -26.73 20.78
N SER A 140 5.67 -26.07 21.36
CA SER A 140 4.93 -26.55 22.50
C SER A 140 3.60 -26.99 21.93
N THR A 141 3.55 -28.29 21.62
CA THR A 141 2.36 -29.11 21.78
C THR A 141 1.45 -28.53 22.87
N ASP A 142 0.15 -28.51 22.56
CA ASP A 142 -0.96 -28.23 23.47
C ASP A 142 -1.51 -26.79 23.49
N LEU A 143 -1.97 -26.36 22.32
CA LEU A 143 -3.20 -25.58 22.23
C LEU A 143 -4.21 -26.47 21.51
N GLU A 144 -5.23 -26.95 22.24
CA GLU A 144 -6.42 -27.56 21.67
C GLU A 144 -6.96 -26.65 20.57
N LYS A 145 -6.57 -26.95 19.32
CA LYS A 145 -7.27 -26.43 18.15
C LYS A 145 -8.67 -27.04 18.20
N PRO A 146 -9.75 -26.24 18.15
CA PRO A 146 -11.03 -26.79 17.76
C PRO A 146 -10.79 -27.51 16.45
N SER A 147 -11.07 -28.80 16.45
CA SER A 147 -10.85 -29.64 15.29
C SER A 147 -11.64 -28.99 14.15
N TYR A 148 -11.01 -28.73 13.01
CA TYR A 148 -11.70 -28.17 11.84
C TYR A 148 -13.00 -28.95 11.52
N TYR A 149 -13.06 -30.22 11.92
CA TYR A 149 -14.25 -31.08 11.86
C TYR A 149 -15.37 -30.65 12.81
N GLU A 150 -15.09 -30.22 14.04
CA GLU A 150 -16.08 -29.73 15.00
C GLU A 150 -16.73 -28.42 14.53
N LEU A 151 -15.92 -27.50 13.99
CA LEU A 151 -16.45 -26.26 13.40
C LEU A 151 -17.31 -26.55 12.17
N LYS A 152 -16.89 -27.51 11.32
CA LYS A 152 -17.69 -27.96 10.19
C LYS A 152 -19.03 -28.54 10.64
N GLU A 153 -19.03 -29.36 11.67
CA GLU A 153 -20.23 -30.02 12.18
C GLU A 153 -21.21 -29.02 12.80
N TYR A 154 -20.70 -28.08 13.61
CA TYR A 154 -21.50 -26.98 14.15
C TYR A 154 -22.16 -26.14 13.05
N ILE A 155 -21.40 -25.76 12.01
CA ILE A 155 -21.92 -24.94 10.89
C ILE A 155 -22.99 -25.71 10.11
N VAL A 156 -22.80 -27.01 9.89
CA VAL A 156 -23.79 -27.86 9.20
C VAL A 156 -25.06 -28.04 10.05
N ASN A 157 -24.92 -28.12 11.38
CA ASN A 157 -26.05 -28.24 12.29
C ASN A 157 -26.88 -26.95 12.41
N GLU A 158 -26.22 -25.79 12.47
CA GLU A 158 -26.90 -24.48 12.49
C GLU A 158 -27.57 -24.15 11.16
N TYR A 159 -26.98 -24.57 10.04
CA TYR A 159 -27.48 -24.25 8.70
C TYR A 159 -27.67 -25.53 7.86
N PRO A 160 -28.71 -26.33 8.15
CA PRO A 160 -28.93 -27.63 7.50
C PRO A 160 -29.26 -27.52 5.99
N THR A 161 -29.50 -26.31 5.48
CA THR A 161 -29.69 -26.04 4.04
C THR A 161 -28.39 -25.89 3.26
N LEU A 162 -27.23 -25.79 3.94
CA LEU A 162 -25.92 -25.79 3.28
C LEU A 162 -25.62 -27.19 2.74
N LYS A 163 -25.45 -27.30 1.42
CA LYS A 163 -25.06 -28.56 0.78
C LYS A 163 -23.60 -28.88 1.14
N ARG A 164 -23.35 -30.12 1.57
CA ARG A 164 -21.99 -30.67 1.64
C ARG A 164 -21.46 -30.77 0.21
N GLU A 165 -20.33 -30.13 -0.06
CA GLU A 165 -19.54 -30.30 -1.29
C GLU A 165 -18.58 -31.48 -1.14
#